data_AF-A0A820JRS0-F1
#
_entry.id   AF-A0A820JRS0-F1
#
_cell.length_a   1.000
_cell.length_b   1.000
_cell.length_c   1.000
_cell.angle_alpha   90.00
_cell.angle_beta   90.00
_cell.angle_gamma   90.00
#
_symmetry.space_group_name_H-M   'P 1'
#
loop_
_entity.id
_entity.type
_entity.pdbx_description
1 polymer ?
#
loop_
_entity_poly.entity_id
_entity_poly.type
_entity_poly.pdbx_seq_one_letter_code
_entity_poly.pdbx_strand_id
1 'polypeptide(L)'
;EFQFIRKMSKRNGYPSNFVDSIIKRQLNLKYEPPVPVPPTLSTDTVVFKIPYLGKESQVYGKLVTSAVAKQYPLKKIRVIYDVPDRIGRSFKNKDAVPDELKAGVVYEATCSQCNNSYIGQTCRHLKTRINEHLYDQKKFLPQSLKIPASNKKKKKNSQNPIPLYNGPITRSRTGKLPSSSVKLYK
;
A
#
# COMPACT_ATOMS: atom_id res chain seq x y z
N GLU A 1 32.14 10.83 -19.66
CA GLU A 1 30.92 10.13 -19.19
C GLU A 1 30.18 9.35 -20.30
N PHE A 2 29.84 9.94 -21.45
CA PHE A 2 29.12 9.21 -22.53
C PHE A 2 29.83 7.95 -23.05
N GLN A 3 31.17 7.95 -23.08
CA GLN A 3 31.95 6.76 -23.44
C GLN A 3 31.78 5.60 -22.45
N PHE A 4 31.64 5.90 -21.15
CA PHE A 4 31.39 4.90 -20.12
C PHE A 4 30.01 4.27 -20.30
N ILE A 5 28.98 5.09 -20.56
CA ILE A 5 27.61 4.63 -20.84
C ILE A 5 27.59 3.73 -22.08
N ARG A 6 28.23 4.15 -23.19
CA ARG A 6 28.36 3.33 -24.40
C ARG A 6 29.03 1.98 -24.12
N LYS A 7 30.12 1.98 -23.35
CA LYS A 7 30.89 0.76 -23.01
C LYS A 7 30.08 -0.20 -22.13
N MET A 8 29.36 0.32 -21.13
CA MET A 8 28.50 -0.47 -20.26
C MET A 8 27.31 -1.05 -21.03
N SER A 9 26.62 -0.23 -21.82
CA SER A 9 25.47 -0.67 -22.62
C SER A 9 25.85 -1.71 -23.66
N LYS A 10 27.04 -1.60 -24.30
CA LYS A 10 27.54 -2.61 -25.22
C LYS A 10 27.84 -3.94 -24.53
N ARG A 11 28.38 -3.93 -23.30
CA ARG A 11 28.59 -5.15 -22.49
C ARG A 11 27.27 -5.82 -22.11
N ASN A 12 26.22 -5.03 -21.91
CA ASN A 12 24.87 -5.52 -21.60
C ASN A 12 24.05 -5.93 -22.84
N GLY A 13 24.67 -5.97 -24.03
CA GLY A 13 24.02 -6.43 -25.26
C GLY A 13 23.09 -5.43 -25.94
N TYR A 14 23.13 -4.15 -25.55
CA TYR A 14 22.33 -3.13 -26.24
C TYR A 14 22.97 -2.72 -27.58
N PRO A 15 22.17 -2.57 -28.65
CA PRO A 15 22.68 -2.09 -29.93
C PRO A 15 23.15 -0.64 -29.82
N SER A 16 24.28 -0.31 -30.47
CA SER A 16 24.89 1.03 -30.41
C SER A 16 23.94 2.12 -30.87
N ASN A 17 23.19 1.87 -31.95
CA ASN A 17 22.23 2.81 -32.53
C ASN A 17 21.14 3.22 -31.53
N PHE A 18 20.70 2.29 -30.68
CA PHE A 18 19.70 2.57 -29.65
C PHE A 18 20.27 3.48 -28.56
N VAL A 19 21.47 3.17 -28.06
CA VAL A 19 22.13 3.97 -27.02
C VAL A 19 22.41 5.39 -27.53
N ASP A 20 22.91 5.51 -28.76
CA ASP A 20 23.19 6.80 -29.38
C ASP A 20 21.90 7.60 -29.65
N SER A 21 20.79 6.96 -30.01
CA SER A 21 19.49 7.62 -30.17
C SER A 21 18.98 8.22 -28.85
N ILE A 22 19.19 7.51 -27.73
CA ILE A 22 18.79 7.99 -26.41
C ILE A 22 19.68 9.15 -25.99
N ILE A 23 20.99 9.04 -26.17
CA ILE A 23 21.94 10.11 -25.86
C ILE A 23 21.57 11.36 -26.67
N LYS A 24 21.38 11.23 -27.99
CA LYS A 24 20.98 12.33 -28.86
C LYS A 24 19.68 12.98 -28.40
N ARG A 25 18.64 12.18 -28.11
CA ARG A 25 17.36 12.70 -27.61
C ARG A 25 17.52 13.50 -26.31
N GLN A 26 18.34 13.02 -25.37
CA GLN A 26 18.58 13.71 -24.09
C GLN A 26 19.40 15.00 -24.26
N LEU A 27 20.36 15.00 -25.18
CA LEU A 27 21.12 16.21 -25.53
C LEU A 27 20.23 17.24 -26.20
N ASN A 28 19.39 16.83 -27.15
CA ASN A 28 18.42 17.69 -27.80
C ASN A 28 17.46 18.33 -26.78
N LEU A 29 16.94 17.57 -25.81
CA LEU A 29 16.11 18.12 -24.73
C LEU A 29 16.81 19.17 -23.86
N LYS A 30 18.13 19.12 -23.74
CA LYS A 30 18.91 20.04 -22.88
C LYS A 30 19.48 21.25 -23.63
N TYR A 31 19.86 21.07 -24.89
CA TYR A 31 20.67 22.05 -25.63
C TYR A 31 19.99 22.62 -26.87
N GLU A 32 18.93 21.99 -27.40
CA GLU A 32 18.16 22.65 -28.46
C GLU A 32 17.30 23.75 -27.82
N PRO A 33 17.42 25.01 -28.27
CA PRO A 33 16.44 26.02 -27.91
C PRO A 33 15.07 25.52 -28.39
N PRO A 34 13.99 25.76 -27.61
CA PRO A 34 12.67 25.41 -28.06
C PRO A 34 12.46 26.06 -29.42
N VAL A 35 12.25 25.22 -30.45
CA VAL A 35 11.87 25.69 -31.78
C VAL A 35 10.74 26.69 -31.56
N PRO A 36 10.82 27.90 -32.12
CA PRO A 36 9.73 28.87 -32.00
C PRO A 36 8.51 28.24 -32.66
N VAL A 37 7.70 27.58 -31.83
CA VAL A 37 6.39 27.10 -32.23
C VAL A 37 5.63 28.36 -32.62
N PRO A 38 5.10 28.44 -33.84
CA PRO A 38 4.21 29.54 -34.19
C PRO A 38 3.13 29.62 -33.11
N PRO A 39 2.60 30.82 -32.79
CA PRO A 39 1.56 30.99 -31.79
C PRO A 39 0.35 30.16 -32.21
N THR A 40 0.37 28.90 -31.80
CA THR A 40 -0.69 27.96 -32.03
C THR A 40 -1.67 28.37 -30.96
N LEU A 41 -2.80 28.96 -31.36
CA LEU A 41 -3.92 29.28 -30.47
C LEU A 41 -4.01 28.13 -29.47
N SER A 42 -3.67 28.39 -28.20
CA SER A 42 -3.51 27.35 -27.20
C SER A 42 -4.87 26.69 -27.04
N THR A 43 -5.07 25.55 -27.70
CA THR A 43 -6.35 24.87 -27.65
C THR A 43 -6.48 24.31 -26.25
N ASP A 44 -7.23 25.03 -25.40
CA ASP A 44 -7.60 24.57 -24.08
C ASP A 44 -8.27 23.20 -24.23
N THR A 45 -7.52 22.17 -23.85
CA THR A 45 -7.97 20.80 -24.04
C THR A 45 -8.73 20.39 -22.78
N VAL A 46 -10.05 20.42 -22.86
CA VAL A 46 -10.93 20.03 -21.76
C VAL A 46 -11.07 18.50 -21.75
N VAL A 47 -10.79 17.88 -20.61
CA VAL A 47 -10.96 16.44 -20.42
C VAL A 47 -12.31 16.16 -19.79
N PHE A 48 -13.13 15.35 -20.46
CA PHE A 48 -14.46 14.96 -20.00
C PHE A 48 -14.48 13.46 -19.69
N LYS A 49 -14.73 13.10 -18.42
CA LYS A 49 -14.75 11.70 -17.95
C LYS A 49 -16.18 11.17 -17.92
N ILE A 50 -16.40 10.01 -18.54
CA ILE A 50 -17.72 9.37 -18.62
C ILE A 50 -17.58 7.91 -18.17
N PRO A 51 -18.50 7.38 -17.33
CA PRO A 51 -18.52 5.96 -17.03
C PRO A 51 -18.81 5.14 -18.29
N TYR A 52 -18.01 4.11 -18.53
CA TYR A 52 -18.23 3.17 -19.62
C TYR A 52 -19.32 2.16 -19.25
N LEU A 53 -20.51 2.33 -19.81
CA LEU A 53 -21.68 1.46 -19.64
C LEU A 53 -21.93 0.57 -20.88
N GLY A 54 -21.08 0.67 -21.91
CA GLY A 54 -21.21 -0.06 -23.17
C GLY A 54 -21.26 0.86 -24.39
N LYS A 55 -21.95 0.40 -25.44
CA LYS A 55 -22.08 1.14 -26.72
C LYS A 55 -22.77 2.49 -26.54
N GLU A 56 -23.77 2.56 -25.66
CA GLU A 56 -24.51 3.79 -25.36
C GLU A 56 -23.60 4.93 -24.85
N SER A 57 -22.64 4.62 -23.97
CA SER A 57 -21.65 5.61 -23.50
C SER A 57 -20.83 6.17 -24.65
N GLN A 58 -20.52 5.36 -25.67
CA GLN A 58 -19.75 5.81 -26.84
C GLN A 58 -20.59 6.74 -27.74
N VAL A 59 -21.87 6.41 -27.93
CA VAL A 59 -22.82 7.28 -28.66
C VAL A 59 -22.93 8.63 -27.95
N TYR A 60 -23.11 8.61 -26.63
CA TYR A 60 -23.16 9.81 -25.81
C TYR A 60 -21.86 10.63 -25.90
N GLY A 61 -20.69 9.99 -25.82
CA GLY A 61 -19.40 10.67 -25.95
C GLY A 61 -19.20 11.34 -27.32
N LYS A 62 -19.67 10.71 -28.40
CA LYS A 62 -19.70 11.31 -29.74
C LYS A 62 -20.63 12.52 -29.79
N LEU A 63 -21.84 12.38 -29.25
CA LEU A 63 -22.84 13.45 -29.22
C LEU A 63 -22.34 14.69 -28.46
N VAL A 64 -21.72 14.49 -27.29
CA VAL A 64 -21.10 15.57 -26.51
C VAL A 64 -19.96 16.23 -27.29
N THR A 65 -19.11 15.42 -27.94
CA THR A 65 -18.00 15.96 -28.75
C THR A 65 -18.52 16.80 -29.92
N SER A 66 -19.56 16.34 -30.62
CA SER A 66 -20.18 17.07 -31.72
C SER A 66 -20.92 18.32 -31.26
N ALA A 67 -21.59 18.29 -30.11
CA ALA A 67 -22.28 19.46 -29.55
C ALA A 67 -21.28 20.55 -29.14
N VAL A 68 -20.17 20.17 -28.51
CA VAL A 68 -19.16 21.15 -28.09
C VAL A 68 -18.34 21.68 -29.26
N ALA A 69 -18.04 20.85 -30.27
CA ALA A 69 -17.37 21.34 -31.48
C ALA A 69 -18.20 22.42 -32.21
N LYS A 70 -19.53 22.34 -32.14
CA LYS A 70 -20.44 23.36 -32.69
C LYS A 70 -20.45 24.65 -31.86
N GLN A 71 -20.49 24.53 -30.53
CA GLN A 71 -20.60 25.69 -29.64
C GLN A 71 -19.26 26.40 -29.38
N TYR A 72 -18.15 25.67 -29.37
CA TYR A 72 -16.84 26.17 -29.02
C TYR A 72 -15.76 25.67 -30.00
N PRO A 73 -15.57 26.32 -31.16
CA PRO A 73 -14.58 25.93 -32.17
C PRO A 73 -13.13 25.97 -31.67
N LEU A 74 -12.86 26.78 -30.65
CA LEU A 74 -11.53 27.01 -30.09
C LEU A 74 -11.13 26.00 -29.00
N LYS A 75 -12.08 25.23 -28.46
CA LYS A 75 -11.83 24.28 -27.36
C LYS A 75 -11.87 22.83 -27.85
N LYS A 76 -10.80 22.09 -27.57
CA LYS A 76 -10.70 20.68 -27.94
C LYS A 76 -11.15 19.82 -26.76
N ILE A 77 -12.20 19.02 -26.94
CA ILE A 77 -12.61 18.05 -25.92
C ILE A 77 -11.92 16.70 -26.14
N ARG A 78 -11.39 16.12 -25.06
CA ARG A 78 -11.05 14.70 -24.98
C ARG A 78 -12.02 13.98 -24.06
N VAL A 79 -12.79 13.05 -24.62
CA VAL A 79 -13.62 12.14 -23.84
C VAL A 79 -12.77 10.95 -23.38
N ILE A 80 -12.76 10.71 -22.07
CA ILE A 80 -12.12 9.55 -21.45
C ILE A 80 -13.22 8.67 -20.84
N TYR A 81 -13.27 7.43 -21.27
CA TYR A 81 -14.15 6.43 -20.70
C TYR A 81 -13.47 5.78 -19.50
N ASP A 82 -14.06 5.94 -18.32
CA ASP A 82 -13.57 5.32 -17.09
C ASP A 82 -14.53 4.24 -16.61
N VAL A 83 -14.01 3.23 -15.93
CA VAL A 83 -14.83 2.19 -15.30
C VAL A 83 -14.86 2.50 -13.81
N PRO A 84 -16.02 2.92 -13.25
CA PRO A 84 -16.09 3.37 -11.86
C PRO A 84 -15.76 2.24 -10.87
N ASP A 85 -16.23 1.02 -11.16
CA ASP A 85 -16.01 -0.16 -10.34
C ASP A 85 -15.01 -1.12 -10.99
N ARG A 86 -13.74 -0.87 -10.74
CA ARG A 86 -12.68 -1.82 -11.07
C ARG A 86 -12.66 -2.93 -10.02
N ILE A 87 -12.41 -4.16 -10.44
CA ILE A 87 -12.31 -5.34 -9.56
C ILE A 87 -11.39 -5.08 -8.36
N GLY A 88 -10.25 -4.40 -8.55
CA GLY A 88 -9.33 -4.07 -7.46
C GLY A 88 -9.83 -3.03 -6.44
N ARG A 89 -10.94 -2.33 -6.73
CA ARG A 89 -11.64 -1.47 -5.76
C ARG A 89 -12.68 -2.27 -4.97
N SER A 90 -13.37 -3.21 -5.62
CA SER A 90 -14.39 -4.06 -5.01
C SER A 90 -13.78 -5.19 -4.16
N PHE A 91 -12.62 -5.71 -4.57
CA PHE A 91 -11.94 -6.81 -3.91
C PHE A 91 -10.53 -6.40 -3.49
N LYS A 92 -10.18 -6.65 -2.23
CA LYS A 92 -8.78 -6.54 -1.80
C LYS A 92 -8.02 -7.67 -2.47
N ASN A 93 -7.08 -7.33 -3.36
CA ASN A 93 -6.26 -8.32 -4.10
C ASN A 93 -5.43 -9.24 -3.19
N LYS A 94 -5.25 -8.90 -1.90
CA LYS A 94 -4.54 -9.69 -0.90
C LYS A 94 -5.28 -9.64 0.42
N ASP A 95 -5.22 -10.73 1.17
CA ASP A 95 -5.69 -10.77 2.54
C ASP A 95 -4.87 -9.81 3.40
N ALA A 96 -5.57 -9.04 4.24
CA ALA A 96 -4.92 -8.16 5.18
C ALA A 96 -4.25 -8.99 6.28
N VAL A 97 -2.92 -8.93 6.37
CA VAL A 97 -2.18 -9.57 7.46
C VAL A 97 -2.45 -8.81 8.77
N PRO A 98 -2.94 -9.49 9.82
CA PRO A 98 -3.11 -8.89 11.15
C PRO A 98 -1.79 -8.31 11.67
N ASP A 99 -1.85 -7.23 12.45
CA ASP A 99 -0.66 -6.52 12.95
C ASP A 99 0.28 -7.43 13.77
N GLU A 100 -0.29 -8.37 14.52
CA GLU A 100 0.44 -9.38 15.29
C GLU A 100 1.40 -10.24 14.45
N LEU A 101 1.04 -10.48 13.19
CA LEU A 101 1.77 -11.35 12.27
C LEU A 101 2.70 -10.57 11.32
N LYS A 102 2.77 -9.24 11.46
CA LYS A 102 3.70 -8.43 10.66
C LYS A 102 5.13 -8.56 11.19
N ALA A 103 6.07 -8.69 10.27
CA ALA A 103 7.51 -8.68 10.52
C ALA A 103 8.15 -7.46 9.84
N GLY A 104 9.34 -7.06 10.29
CA GLY A 104 10.04 -5.87 9.77
C GLY A 104 9.35 -4.57 10.14
N VAL A 105 8.71 -4.52 11.31
CA VAL A 105 7.89 -3.38 11.76
C VAL A 105 8.52 -2.69 12.95
N VAL A 106 8.26 -1.38 13.06
CA VAL A 106 8.58 -0.58 14.23
C VAL A 106 7.34 -0.53 15.12
N TYR A 107 7.51 -0.79 16.42
CA TYR A 107 6.40 -0.74 17.38
C TYR A 107 6.76 0.14 18.58
N GLU A 108 5.73 0.72 19.18
CA GLU A 108 5.82 1.49 20.41
C GLU A 108 5.07 0.74 21.51
N ALA A 109 5.77 0.40 22.59
CA ALA A 109 5.21 -0.14 23.81
C ALA A 109 5.10 0.97 24.85
N THR A 110 3.88 1.28 25.26
CA THR A 110 3.59 2.32 26.25
C THR A 110 3.31 1.71 27.62
N CYS A 111 3.86 2.29 28.68
CA CYS A 111 3.48 1.93 30.03
C CYS A 111 2.14 2.62 30.37
N SER A 112 1.22 1.90 31.01
CA SER A 112 -0.04 2.51 31.46
C SER A 112 0.09 3.28 32.78
N GLN A 113 1.15 3.02 33.55
CA GLN A 113 1.38 3.62 34.87
C GLN A 113 2.36 4.80 34.84
N CYS A 114 3.14 4.94 33.77
CA CYS A 114 4.01 6.09 33.55
C CYS A 114 3.98 6.52 32.08
N ASN A 115 4.21 7.80 31.79
CA ASN A 115 4.26 8.34 30.42
C ASN A 115 5.50 7.91 29.61
N ASN A 116 6.16 6.82 29.99
CA ASN A 116 7.32 6.32 29.27
C ASN A 116 6.88 5.38 28.15
N SER A 117 7.54 5.52 27.00
CA SER A 117 7.36 4.65 25.84
C SER A 117 8.70 4.03 25.42
N TYR A 118 8.62 2.78 24.95
CA TYR A 118 9.73 2.07 24.33
C TYR A 118 9.43 1.90 22.85
N ILE A 119 10.32 2.39 21.99
CA ILE A 119 10.23 2.20 20.54
C ILE A 119 11.24 1.14 20.14
N GLY A 120 10.78 0.07 19.48
CA GLY A 120 11.61 -1.03 19.04
C GLY A 120 11.34 -1.42 17.59
N GLN A 121 12.34 -1.99 16.92
CA GLN A 121 12.19 -2.62 15.62
C GLN A 121 12.30 -4.14 15.75
N THR A 122 11.56 -4.89 14.94
CA THR A 122 11.64 -6.35 14.93
C THR A 122 11.65 -6.93 13.51
N CYS A 123 12.61 -7.82 13.24
CA CYS A 123 12.61 -8.64 12.03
C CYS A 123 11.67 -9.86 12.14
N ARG A 124 11.25 -10.24 13.36
CA ARG A 124 10.28 -11.33 13.62
C ARG A 124 8.84 -10.79 13.68
N HIS A 125 7.85 -11.68 13.68
CA HIS A 125 6.46 -11.33 13.94
C HIS A 125 6.32 -10.55 15.26
N LEU A 126 5.54 -9.46 15.23
CA LEU A 126 5.33 -8.60 16.39
C LEU A 126 4.88 -9.39 17.63
N LYS A 127 3.99 -10.38 17.47
CA LYS A 127 3.52 -11.24 18.56
C LYS A 127 4.65 -11.96 19.28
N THR A 128 5.61 -12.50 18.52
CA THR A 128 6.77 -13.19 19.08
C THR A 128 7.62 -12.22 19.90
N ARG A 129 7.86 -11.02 19.35
CA ARG A 129 8.66 -10.00 20.03
C ARG A 129 8.02 -9.50 21.33
N ILE A 130 6.69 -9.32 21.34
CA ILE A 130 5.94 -8.97 22.54
C ILE A 130 6.09 -10.06 23.61
N ASN A 131 5.96 -11.34 23.22
CA ASN A 131 6.09 -12.45 24.17
C ASN A 131 7.50 -12.55 24.77
N GLU A 132 8.55 -12.30 23.99
CA GLU A 132 9.94 -12.22 24.48
C GLU A 132 10.07 -11.13 25.55
N HIS A 133 9.58 -9.91 25.27
CA HIS A 133 9.62 -8.81 26.24
C HIS A 133 8.87 -9.12 27.53
N LEU A 134 7.68 -9.70 27.43
CA LEU A 134 6.89 -10.09 28.61
C LEU A 134 7.56 -11.21 29.41
N TYR A 135 8.26 -12.12 28.72
CA TYR A 135 8.99 -13.20 29.39
C TYR A 135 10.21 -12.68 30.13
N ASP A 136 10.98 -11.78 29.52
CA ASP A 136 12.16 -11.20 30.16
C ASP A 136 11.76 -10.30 31.33
N GLN A 137 10.71 -9.48 31.22
CA GLN A 137 10.19 -8.72 32.36
C GLN A 137 9.87 -9.60 33.58
N LYS A 138 9.28 -10.78 33.36
CA LYS A 138 8.98 -11.74 34.44
C LYS A 138 10.21 -12.29 35.15
N LYS A 139 11.39 -12.28 34.52
CA LYS A 139 12.66 -12.67 35.16
C LYS A 139 13.20 -11.59 36.10
N PHE A 140 12.91 -10.32 35.81
CA PHE A 140 13.41 -9.17 36.57
C PHE A 140 12.42 -8.66 37.64
N LEU A 141 11.19 -9.17 37.66
CA LEU A 141 10.21 -8.86 38.72
C LEU A 141 10.59 -9.58 40.03
N PRO A 142 10.71 -8.87 41.17
CA PRO A 142 10.93 -9.51 42.46
C PRO A 142 9.78 -10.46 42.80
N GLN A 143 10.12 -11.56 43.48
CA GLN A 143 9.24 -12.69 43.81
C GLN A 143 7.90 -12.30 44.48
N SER A 144 7.80 -11.07 45.02
CA SER A 144 6.68 -10.51 45.78
C SER A 144 5.49 -10.00 44.96
N LEU A 145 5.62 -9.82 43.64
CA LEU A 145 4.50 -9.44 42.74
C LEU A 145 3.99 -10.62 41.89
N LYS A 146 4.43 -11.85 42.18
CA LYS A 146 3.86 -13.07 41.59
C LYS A 146 2.42 -13.19 42.08
N ILE A 147 1.45 -12.77 41.27
CA ILE A 147 0.04 -13.07 41.52
C ILE A 147 -0.05 -14.60 41.68
N PRO A 148 -0.49 -15.12 42.84
CA PRO A 148 -0.61 -16.55 43.02
C PRO A 148 -1.55 -17.08 41.95
N ALA A 149 -1.13 -18.13 41.25
CA ALA A 149 -2.00 -18.83 40.32
C ALA A 149 -3.28 -19.21 41.08
N SER A 150 -4.39 -18.54 40.76
CA SER A 150 -5.68 -18.95 41.28
C SER A 150 -5.89 -20.39 40.86
N ASN A 151 -6.10 -21.25 41.87
CA ASN A 151 -6.29 -22.69 41.72
C ASN A 151 -7.44 -22.98 40.74
N LYS A 152 -7.13 -23.09 39.45
CA LYS A 152 -8.00 -23.79 38.50
C LYS A 152 -7.82 -25.26 38.78
N LYS A 153 -8.76 -25.84 39.53
CA LYS A 153 -8.93 -27.29 39.67
C LYS A 153 -8.76 -27.94 38.30
N LYS A 154 -7.68 -28.72 38.12
CA LYS A 154 -7.52 -29.64 37.00
C LYS A 154 -8.65 -30.68 37.09
N LYS A 155 -9.72 -30.53 36.31
CA LYS A 155 -10.48 -31.69 35.87
C LYS A 155 -9.64 -32.35 34.78
N LYS A 156 -8.98 -33.45 35.14
CA LYS A 156 -8.48 -34.44 34.18
C LYS A 156 -9.69 -34.96 33.41
N ASN A 157 -9.65 -34.95 32.09
CA ASN A 157 -10.26 -36.05 31.36
C ASN A 157 -9.46 -36.34 30.08
N SER A 158 -9.34 -37.62 29.79
CA SER A 158 -8.42 -38.23 28.85
C SER A 158 -8.99 -38.33 27.42
N GLN A 159 -8.07 -38.57 26.47
CA GLN A 159 -8.25 -39.06 25.10
C GLN A 159 -9.04 -38.24 24.05
N ASN A 160 -8.27 -37.60 23.15
CA ASN A 160 -8.34 -37.58 21.67
C ASN A 160 -9.59 -36.98 20.94
N PRO A 161 -9.53 -36.75 19.61
CA PRO A 161 -8.72 -35.78 18.86
C PRO A 161 -9.61 -34.70 18.16
N ILE A 162 -8.95 -33.78 17.46
CA ILE A 162 -9.44 -32.60 16.69
C ILE A 162 -10.81 -32.79 15.99
N PRO A 163 -11.66 -31.74 15.98
CA PRO A 163 -12.43 -31.42 14.78
C PRO A 163 -12.14 -30.00 14.27
N LEU A 164 -11.78 -29.94 12.99
CA LEU A 164 -11.93 -28.77 12.12
C LEU A 164 -13.43 -28.47 12.01
N TYR A 165 -13.88 -27.30 12.45
CA TYR A 165 -15.15 -26.75 11.96
C TYR A 165 -15.17 -25.22 11.92
N ASN A 166 -15.69 -24.75 10.79
CA ASN A 166 -15.86 -23.38 10.36
C ASN A 166 -17.25 -22.85 10.80
N GLY A 167 -17.35 -21.65 11.37
CA GLY A 167 -18.64 -21.00 11.60
C GLY A 167 -18.54 -19.69 12.40
N PRO A 168 -19.47 -18.74 12.21
CA PRO A 168 -19.20 -17.31 12.36
C PRO A 168 -19.34 -16.84 13.81
N ILE A 169 -18.35 -16.09 14.31
CA ILE A 169 -18.42 -15.54 15.66
C ILE A 169 -18.87 -14.08 15.60
N THR A 170 -20.16 -13.92 15.90
CA THR A 170 -20.85 -12.69 16.28
C THR A 170 -20.21 -12.03 17.50
N ARG A 171 -20.38 -10.70 17.57
CA ARG A 171 -19.89 -9.77 18.59
C ARG A 171 -20.13 -10.19 20.05
N SER A 172 -19.19 -9.70 20.88
CA SER A 172 -19.29 -9.32 22.30
C SER A 172 -19.03 -10.39 23.37
N ARG A 173 -17.87 -10.29 24.04
CA ARG A 173 -17.77 -9.88 25.46
C ARG A 173 -16.32 -9.75 25.90
N THR A 174 -16.00 -8.51 26.27
CA THR A 174 -14.95 -8.02 27.16
C THR A 174 -14.18 -9.06 27.99
N GLY A 175 -12.89 -9.21 27.69
CA GLY A 175 -11.86 -9.70 28.60
C GLY A 175 -10.67 -8.76 28.53
N LYS A 176 -10.57 -7.82 29.50
CA LYS A 176 -9.47 -6.85 29.62
C LYS A 176 -8.13 -7.59 29.75
N LEU A 177 -7.28 -7.48 28.73
CA LEU A 177 -5.84 -7.65 28.86
C LEU A 177 -5.25 -6.39 29.54
N PRO A 178 -4.25 -6.52 30.43
CA PRO A 178 -3.69 -5.36 31.12
C PRO A 178 -3.06 -4.40 30.12
N SER A 179 -3.30 -3.12 30.39
CA SER A 179 -3.08 -1.96 29.53
C SER A 179 -1.60 -1.78 29.15
N SER A 180 -1.25 -2.12 27.93
CA SER A 180 -0.08 -1.59 27.22
C SER A 180 -0.50 -1.49 25.76
N SER A 181 -0.78 -0.27 25.30
CA SER A 181 -1.22 -0.06 23.94
C SER A 181 0.01 -0.16 23.04
N VAL A 182 0.11 -1.25 22.27
CA VAL A 182 1.17 -1.41 21.27
C VAL A 182 0.71 -0.75 19.98
N LYS A 183 1.36 0.35 19.59
CA LYS A 183 1.13 1.00 18.30
C LYS A 183 2.15 0.49 17.29
N LEU A 184 1.67 0.17 16.09
CA LEU A 184 2.49 -0.33 15.00
C LEU A 184 2.71 0.77 13.95
N TYR A 185 3.97 0.99 13.61
CA TYR A 185 4.42 1.93 12.59
C TYR A 185 5.05 1.15 11.42
N LYS A 186 4.87 1.68 10.21
CA LYS A 186 5.43 1.13 8.96
C LYS A 186 6.58 2.00 8.48
#